data_AF-A0A8E2JGG4-F1
#
_entry.id   AF-A0A8E2JGG4-F1
#
_cell.length_a   1.000
_cell.length_b   1.000
_cell.length_c   1.000
_cell.angle_alpha   90.00
_cell.angle_beta   90.00
_cell.angle_gamma   90.00
#
_symmetry.space_group_name_H-M   'P 1'
#
loop_
_entity.id
_entity.type
_entity.pdbx_description
1 polymer ?
#
loop_
_entity_poly.entity_id
_entity_poly.type
_entity_poly.pdbx_seq_one_letter_code
_entity_poly.pdbx_strand_id
1 'polypeptide(L)'
;MATAARCFTRSALRSSPATFKTTTTRNARFIIPRQAFRQQSRRGYADSGAPKSGSSGLLWGGVGLAALGGGYWYYTQNPGAFSKADEKAKGPFVPTFEDYQKVYNAVAKALEEHDNYDDGSYGPVLVRLAWHCSGTYDKETGTGGSNGATMRFSPESDHGANAGLKAARDFLEPIK
;
A
#
# COMPACT_ATOMS: atom_id res chain seq x y z
N MET A 1 43.97 -61.44 2.85
CA MET A 1 42.69 -60.82 3.29
C MET A 1 42.14 -60.04 2.11
N ALA A 2 41.12 -60.58 1.44
CA ALA A 2 40.57 -60.04 0.21
C ALA A 2 39.29 -59.25 0.51
N THR A 3 39.25 -57.97 0.12
CA THR A 3 38.04 -57.14 0.18
C THR A 3 37.46 -57.03 -1.22
N ALA A 4 36.33 -57.70 -1.43
CA ALA A 4 35.57 -57.70 -2.67
C ALA A 4 34.66 -56.46 -2.74
N ALA A 5 34.80 -55.67 -3.81
CA ALA A 5 33.88 -54.60 -4.16
C ALA A 5 32.55 -55.20 -4.64
N ARG A 6 31.43 -54.72 -4.09
CA ARG A 6 30.08 -55.06 -4.56
C ARG A 6 29.49 -53.86 -5.28
N CYS A 7 29.55 -53.87 -6.61
CA CYS A 7 28.70 -53.04 -7.45
C CYS A 7 27.30 -53.65 -7.48
N PHE A 8 26.29 -52.91 -7.02
CA PHE A 8 24.90 -53.24 -7.27
C PHE A 8 24.38 -52.33 -8.38
N THR A 9 24.26 -52.89 -9.58
CA THR A 9 23.42 -52.36 -10.65
C THR A 9 21.97 -52.69 -10.33
N ARG A 10 21.10 -51.69 -10.23
CA ARG A 10 19.65 -51.90 -10.30
C ARG A 10 19.09 -51.18 -11.51
N SER A 11 18.48 -51.99 -12.35
CA SER A 11 17.90 -51.71 -13.65
C SER A 11 16.60 -50.91 -13.56
N ALA A 12 16.32 -50.26 -14.68
CA ALA A 12 15.21 -49.40 -15.05
C ALA A 12 13.81 -49.81 -14.56
N LEU A 13 12.93 -48.82 -14.43
CA LEU A 13 11.66 -48.75 -15.18
C LEU A 13 11.19 -47.28 -15.24
N ARG A 14 11.25 -46.71 -16.44
CA ARG A 14 10.71 -45.39 -16.80
C ARG A 14 9.22 -45.58 -17.06
N SER A 15 8.35 -44.88 -16.34
CA SER A 15 6.90 -44.91 -16.56
C SER A 15 6.38 -43.47 -16.70
N SER A 16 6.06 -43.11 -17.93
CA SER A 16 5.19 -42.00 -18.34
C SER A 16 4.57 -42.40 -19.69
N PRO A 17 3.40 -41.90 -20.13
CA PRO A 17 2.38 -41.09 -19.45
C PRO A 17 0.95 -41.69 -19.59
N ALA A 18 -0.03 -41.15 -18.86
CA ALA A 18 -1.45 -41.30 -19.21
C ALA A 18 -2.06 -39.90 -19.38
N THR A 19 -2.03 -39.41 -20.62
CA THR A 19 -2.66 -38.15 -21.04
C THR A 19 -4.15 -38.38 -21.23
N PHE A 20 -4.98 -37.96 -20.26
CA PHE A 20 -6.42 -37.84 -20.47
C PHE A 20 -6.72 -36.50 -21.17
N LYS A 21 -7.12 -36.57 -22.45
CA LYS A 21 -7.66 -35.44 -23.21
C LYS A 21 -9.17 -35.39 -23.01
N THR A 22 -9.65 -34.52 -22.14
CA THR A 22 -11.08 -34.21 -22.03
C THR A 22 -11.38 -33.01 -22.92
N THR A 23 -11.85 -33.26 -24.13
CA THR A 23 -12.40 -32.23 -25.02
C THR A 23 -13.80 -31.89 -24.51
N THR A 24 -13.97 -30.73 -23.86
CA THR A 24 -15.29 -30.13 -23.65
C THR A 24 -15.36 -28.83 -24.45
N THR A 25 -16.06 -28.89 -25.57
CA THR A 25 -16.52 -27.73 -26.32
C THR A 25 -17.73 -27.14 -25.59
N ARG A 26 -17.52 -26.05 -24.83
CA ARG A 26 -18.63 -25.18 -24.42
C ARG A 26 -18.47 -23.80 -25.02
N ASN A 27 -19.03 -23.67 -26.21
CA ASN A 27 -19.40 -22.40 -26.81
C ASN A 27 -20.57 -21.83 -26.01
N ALA A 28 -20.33 -20.75 -25.28
CA ALA A 28 -21.40 -19.89 -24.76
C ALA A 28 -20.88 -18.45 -24.73
N ARG A 29 -21.06 -17.74 -25.84
CA ARG A 29 -20.91 -16.29 -25.91
C ARG A 29 -22.10 -15.67 -25.19
N PHE A 30 -21.98 -15.44 -23.89
CA PHE A 30 -22.84 -14.49 -23.20
C PHE A 30 -22.20 -13.11 -23.28
N ILE A 31 -22.61 -12.34 -24.29
CA ILE A 31 -22.28 -10.92 -24.41
C ILE A 31 -23.22 -10.19 -23.45
N ILE A 32 -22.70 -9.79 -22.28
CA ILE A 32 -23.39 -8.85 -21.39
C ILE A 32 -22.99 -7.45 -21.86
N PRO A 33 -23.93 -6.58 -22.31
CA PRO A 33 -23.60 -5.18 -22.53
C PRO A 33 -23.26 -4.55 -21.18
N ARG A 34 -22.00 -4.15 -20.97
CA ARG A 34 -21.61 -3.27 -19.86
C ARG A 34 -22.23 -1.90 -20.11
N GLN A 35 -23.39 -1.63 -19.50
CA GLN A 35 -23.86 -0.26 -19.30
C GLN A 35 -22.80 0.48 -18.48
N ALA A 36 -22.12 1.43 -19.11
CA ALA A 36 -21.22 2.35 -18.45
C ALA A 36 -22.06 3.31 -17.59
N PHE A 37 -22.30 2.95 -16.33
CA PHE A 37 -22.79 3.90 -15.33
C PHE A 37 -21.62 4.81 -14.93
N ARG A 38 -21.33 5.80 -15.78
CA ARG A 38 -20.63 7.02 -15.36
C ARG A 38 -21.61 7.83 -14.52
N GLN A 39 -21.61 7.62 -13.21
CA GLN A 39 -21.94 8.70 -12.30
C GLN A 39 -20.81 8.85 -11.29
N GLN A 40 -20.13 9.99 -11.42
CA GLN A 40 -19.28 10.56 -10.40
C GLN A 40 -20.15 10.78 -9.15
N SER A 41 -20.07 9.88 -8.17
CA SER A 41 -20.57 10.17 -6.84
C SER A 41 -19.61 11.17 -6.17
N ARG A 42 -19.78 12.45 -6.47
CA ARG A 42 -19.27 13.50 -5.58
C ARG A 42 -20.02 13.35 -4.26
N ARG A 43 -19.33 12.81 -3.26
CA ARG A 43 -19.75 12.85 -1.84
C ARG A 43 -19.86 14.33 -1.45
N GLY A 44 -21.08 14.84 -1.36
CA GLY A 44 -21.35 16.12 -0.71
C GLY A 44 -21.31 15.91 0.80
N TYR A 45 -20.37 16.55 1.48
CA TYR A 45 -20.49 16.76 2.93
C TYR A 45 -21.68 17.70 3.17
N ALA A 46 -22.42 17.45 4.24
CA ALA A 46 -23.62 18.17 4.64
C ALA A 46 -23.45 19.69 4.53
N ASP A 47 -24.34 20.33 3.78
CA ASP A 47 -24.52 21.78 3.79
C ASP A 47 -25.13 22.14 5.15
N SER A 48 -24.34 22.76 6.03
CA SER A 48 -24.90 23.51 7.14
C SER A 48 -25.70 24.66 6.53
N GLY A 49 -27.03 24.57 6.66
CA GLY A 49 -28.00 25.36 5.91
C GLY A 49 -27.59 26.82 5.63
N ALA A 50 -27.78 27.21 4.38
CA ALA A 50 -27.66 28.58 3.91
C ALA A 50 -28.30 29.58 4.90
N PRO A 51 -27.57 30.61 5.37
CA PRO A 51 -28.17 31.64 6.19
C PRO A 51 -29.14 32.47 5.34
N LYS A 52 -30.31 32.72 5.92
CA LYS A 52 -31.41 33.50 5.32
C LYS A 52 -30.92 34.89 4.90
N SER A 53 -31.24 35.26 3.67
CA SER A 53 -31.00 36.58 3.08
C SER A 53 -31.58 37.69 3.95
N GLY A 54 -30.70 38.42 4.64
CA GLY A 54 -30.97 39.71 5.26
C GLY A 54 -30.23 40.82 4.50
N SER A 55 -30.72 42.05 4.57
CA SER A 55 -30.25 43.24 3.83
C SER A 55 -28.80 43.69 4.07
N SER A 56 -27.97 42.83 4.67
CA SER A 56 -26.54 43.01 4.89
C SER A 56 -25.68 42.72 3.66
N GLY A 57 -26.28 42.29 2.53
CA GLY A 57 -25.55 41.95 1.31
C GLY A 57 -24.70 43.10 0.73
N LEU A 58 -25.13 44.35 0.93
CA LEU A 58 -24.36 45.52 0.51
C LEU A 58 -23.17 45.80 1.45
N LEU A 59 -23.31 45.53 2.74
CA LEU A 59 -22.23 45.68 3.72
C LEU A 59 -21.18 44.58 3.53
N TRP A 60 -21.61 43.33 3.36
CA TRP A 60 -20.70 42.21 3.05
C TRP A 60 -20.08 42.35 1.66
N GLY A 61 -20.83 42.85 0.67
CA GLY A 61 -20.30 43.19 -0.65
C GLY A 61 -19.25 44.30 -0.60
N GLY A 62 -19.50 45.36 0.17
CA GLY A 62 -18.56 46.46 0.37
C GLY A 62 -17.29 46.05 1.14
N VAL A 63 -17.44 45.27 2.20
CA VAL A 63 -16.30 44.72 2.96
C VAL A 63 -15.48 43.75 2.11
N GLY A 64 -16.15 42.91 1.31
CA GLY A 64 -15.48 42.01 0.36
C GLY A 64 -14.68 42.78 -0.69
N LEU A 65 -15.26 43.85 -1.26
CA LEU A 65 -14.61 44.65 -2.28
C LEU A 65 -13.44 45.49 -1.72
N ALA A 66 -13.57 46.00 -0.50
CA ALA A 66 -12.48 46.68 0.22
C ALA A 66 -11.33 45.73 0.58
N ALA A 67 -11.63 44.50 1.00
CA ALA A 67 -10.62 43.48 1.27
C ALA A 67 -9.86 43.05 0.00
N LEU A 68 -10.56 42.92 -1.13
CA LEU A 68 -9.95 42.64 -2.43
C LEU A 68 -9.05 43.79 -2.89
N GLY A 69 -9.51 45.04 -2.77
CA GLY A 69 -8.72 46.22 -3.11
C GLY A 69 -7.49 46.38 -2.23
N GLY A 70 -7.63 46.20 -0.91
CA GLY A 70 -6.52 46.25 0.04
C GLY A 70 -5.50 45.13 -0.16
N GLY A 71 -5.97 43.91 -0.44
CA GLY A 71 -5.11 42.78 -0.77
C GLY A 71 -4.34 42.99 -2.08
N TYR A 72 -4.98 43.56 -3.10
CA TYR A 72 -4.33 43.89 -4.38
C TYR A 72 -3.28 44.99 -4.21
N TRP A 73 -3.61 46.07 -3.49
CA TRP A 73 -2.66 47.16 -3.23
C TRP A 73 -1.44 46.67 -2.42
N TYR A 74 -1.66 45.85 -1.39
CA TYR A 74 -0.58 45.24 -0.61
C TYR A 74 0.29 44.29 -1.45
N TYR A 75 -0.30 43.51 -2.36
CA TYR A 75 0.45 42.68 -3.31
C TYR A 75 1.33 43.52 -4.25
N THR A 76 0.82 44.65 -4.75
CA THR A 76 1.61 45.54 -5.63
C THR A 76 2.75 46.26 -4.92
N GLN A 77 2.60 46.59 -3.62
CA GLN A 77 3.68 47.21 -2.85
C GLN A 77 4.71 46.21 -2.31
N ASN A 78 4.26 45.00 -2.02
CA ASN A 78 5.11 43.92 -1.51
C ASN A 78 4.99 42.68 -2.41
N PRO A 79 5.58 42.72 -3.64
CA PRO A 79 5.60 41.55 -4.53
C PRO A 79 6.33 40.34 -3.90
N GLY A 80 7.08 40.55 -2.82
CA GLY A 80 7.73 39.53 -2.01
C GLY A 80 6.92 39.04 -0.78
N ALA A 81 5.83 39.69 -0.37
CA ALA A 81 5.14 39.36 0.90
C ALA A 81 4.38 38.02 0.87
N PHE A 82 3.98 37.56 -0.32
CA PHE A 82 3.41 36.23 -0.54
C PHE A 82 4.39 35.27 -1.22
N SER A 83 5.50 35.82 -1.69
CA SER A 83 6.66 35.08 -2.16
C SER A 83 7.47 34.70 -0.92
N LYS A 84 6.89 33.87 -0.04
CA LYS A 84 7.74 33.06 0.83
C LYS A 84 8.62 32.26 -0.12
N ALA A 85 9.88 32.67 -0.14
CA ALA A 85 10.94 32.09 -0.92
C ALA A 85 10.79 30.57 -0.93
N ASP A 86 10.96 30.01 -2.12
CA ASP A 86 11.13 28.60 -2.40
C ASP A 86 11.95 27.89 -1.31
N GLU A 87 11.29 27.45 -0.23
CA GLU A 87 11.62 26.15 0.30
C GLU A 87 11.29 25.23 -0.86
N LYS A 88 12.31 24.93 -1.68
CA LYS A 88 12.25 23.88 -2.69
C LYS A 88 11.51 22.74 -2.02
N ALA A 89 10.26 22.54 -2.42
CA ALA A 89 9.50 21.38 -2.02
C ALA A 89 10.43 20.23 -2.40
N LYS A 90 11.04 19.58 -1.39
CA LYS A 90 11.91 18.44 -1.62
C LYS A 90 11.06 17.54 -2.51
N GLY A 91 11.53 17.29 -3.73
CA GLY A 91 10.83 16.41 -4.66
C GLY A 91 10.59 15.06 -3.99
N PRO A 92 9.81 14.17 -4.64
CA PRO A 92 9.55 12.83 -4.10
C PRO A 92 10.85 12.24 -3.56
N PHE A 93 10.88 11.83 -2.30
CA PHE A 93 12.06 11.22 -1.70
C PHE A 93 12.47 10.03 -2.58
N VAL A 94 13.62 10.12 -3.23
CA VAL A 94 14.19 9.04 -4.03
C VAL A 94 15.18 8.34 -3.10
N PRO A 95 14.85 7.16 -2.57
CA PRO A 95 15.71 6.48 -1.60
C PRO A 95 17.02 6.07 -2.27
N THR A 96 18.14 6.36 -1.62
CA THR A 96 19.45 5.85 -2.03
C THR A 96 19.72 4.50 -1.39
N PHE A 97 20.74 3.78 -1.88
CA PHE A 97 21.17 2.51 -1.27
C PHE A 97 21.50 2.67 0.22
N GLU A 98 22.15 3.78 0.60
CA GLU A 98 22.52 4.06 1.99
C GLU A 98 21.29 4.18 2.90
N ASP A 99 20.18 4.70 2.39
CA ASP A 99 18.95 4.85 3.16
C ASP A 99 18.31 3.48 3.46
N TYR A 100 18.35 2.56 2.49
CA TYR A 100 17.94 1.17 2.74
C TYR A 100 18.83 0.48 3.75
N GLN A 101 20.15 0.69 3.68
CA GLN A 101 21.08 0.10 4.63
C GLN A 101 20.84 0.61 6.06
N LYS A 102 20.51 1.89 6.23
CA LYS A 102 20.13 2.45 7.55
C LYS A 102 18.91 1.75 8.12
N VAL A 103 17.86 1.56 7.30
CA VAL A 103 16.64 0.84 7.73
C VAL A 103 16.96 -0.61 8.07
N TYR A 104 17.75 -1.30 7.24
CA TYR A 104 18.19 -2.66 7.52
C TYR A 104 18.92 -2.76 8.87
N ASN A 105 19.89 -1.87 9.11
CA ASN A 105 20.66 -1.85 10.36
C ASN A 105 19.77 -1.54 11.56
N ALA A 106 18.78 -0.65 11.42
CA ALA A 106 17.82 -0.35 12.48
C ALA A 106 16.95 -1.57 12.83
N VAL A 107 16.45 -2.30 11.83
CA VAL A 107 15.68 -3.54 12.03
C VAL A 107 16.55 -4.63 12.65
N ALA A 108 17.78 -4.81 12.17
CA ALA A 108 18.72 -5.78 12.72
C ALA A 108 19.03 -5.49 14.19
N LYS A 109 19.30 -4.22 14.53
CA LYS A 109 19.50 -3.79 15.91
C LYS A 109 18.26 -4.04 16.78
N ALA A 110 17.08 -3.70 16.29
CA ALA A 110 15.84 -3.92 17.04
C ALA A 110 15.58 -5.41 17.30
N LEU A 111 15.99 -6.30 16.37
CA LEU A 111 15.89 -7.75 16.56
C LEU A 111 16.85 -8.29 17.63
N GLU A 112 18.03 -7.67 17.78
CA GLU A 112 18.99 -8.03 18.84
C GLU A 112 18.56 -7.47 20.22
N GLU A 113 17.96 -6.28 20.24
CA GLU A 113 17.53 -5.61 21.48
C GLU A 113 16.22 -6.19 22.05
N HIS A 114 15.36 -6.75 21.21
CA HIS A 114 14.05 -7.29 21.58
C HIS A 114 13.97 -8.79 21.27
N ASP A 115 14.52 -9.62 22.15
CA ASP A 115 14.53 -11.09 22.08
C ASP A 115 13.37 -11.74 22.86
N ASN A 116 12.50 -10.96 23.48
CA ASN A 116 11.49 -11.47 24.41
C ASN A 116 10.15 -11.93 23.77
N TYR A 117 10.14 -12.25 22.47
CA TYR A 117 8.93 -12.66 21.74
C TYR A 117 8.95 -14.15 21.40
N ASP A 118 7.87 -14.83 21.78
CA ASP A 118 7.64 -16.27 21.58
C ASP A 118 8.83 -17.12 22.06
N ASP A 119 9.61 -17.69 21.13
CA ASP A 119 10.74 -18.58 21.37
C ASP A 119 12.11 -17.87 21.42
N GLY A 120 12.13 -16.54 21.46
CA GLY A 120 13.36 -15.76 21.63
C GLY A 120 13.65 -14.77 20.50
N SER A 121 12.72 -14.54 19.56
CA SER A 121 12.95 -13.63 18.44
C SER A 121 11.67 -13.20 17.72
N TYR A 122 11.63 -11.94 17.27
CA TYR A 122 10.62 -11.48 16.30
C TYR A 122 10.89 -11.95 14.85
N GLY A 123 12.04 -12.58 14.58
CA GLY A 123 12.43 -13.00 13.23
C GLY A 123 11.38 -13.85 12.51
N PRO A 124 10.89 -14.95 13.09
CA PRO A 124 9.90 -15.82 12.44
C PRO A 124 8.59 -15.10 12.10
N VAL A 125 8.10 -14.23 12.99
CA VAL A 125 6.84 -13.49 12.75
C VAL A 125 6.99 -12.40 11.68
N LEU A 126 8.18 -11.77 11.58
CA LEU A 126 8.48 -10.81 10.50
C LEU A 126 8.56 -11.48 9.13
N VAL A 127 9.17 -12.67 9.05
CA VAL A 127 9.19 -13.48 7.81
C VAL A 127 7.76 -13.84 7.41
N ARG A 128 6.94 -14.27 8.37
CA ARG A 128 5.52 -14.56 8.12
C ARG A 128 4.77 -13.32 7.63
N LEU A 129 4.99 -12.15 8.24
CA LEU A 129 4.38 -10.90 7.81
C LEU A 129 4.74 -10.58 6.34
N ALA A 130 6.03 -10.65 5.98
CA ALA A 130 6.49 -10.36 4.62
C ALA A 130 5.89 -11.33 3.59
N TRP A 131 5.81 -12.61 3.93
CA TRP A 131 5.14 -13.63 3.12
C TRP A 131 3.66 -13.30 2.92
N HIS A 132 2.91 -13.03 3.99
CA HIS A 132 1.48 -12.73 3.93
C HIS A 132 1.18 -11.44 3.15
N CYS A 133 2.01 -10.40 3.30
CA CYS A 133 1.90 -9.17 2.50
C CYS A 133 2.02 -9.43 0.99
N SER A 134 2.81 -10.44 0.61
CA SER A 134 3.07 -10.79 -0.79
C SER A 134 2.06 -11.81 -1.33
N GLY A 135 1.52 -12.66 -0.46
CA GLY A 135 0.68 -13.81 -0.79
C GLY A 135 -0.73 -13.48 -1.29
N THR A 136 -1.16 -12.22 -1.22
CA THR A 136 -2.44 -11.77 -1.80
C THR A 136 -2.34 -11.46 -3.29
N TYR A 137 -1.15 -11.55 -3.88
CA TYR A 137 -0.94 -11.25 -5.31
C TYR A 137 -1.67 -12.23 -6.22
N ASP A 138 -2.44 -11.69 -7.16
CA ASP A 138 -3.10 -12.43 -8.22
C ASP A 138 -2.50 -12.05 -9.59
N LYS A 139 -2.04 -13.06 -10.32
CA LYS A 139 -1.44 -12.91 -11.65
C LYS A 139 -2.44 -12.49 -12.73
N GLU A 140 -3.70 -12.90 -12.62
CA GLU A 140 -4.70 -12.64 -13.66
C GLU A 140 -5.18 -11.19 -13.62
N THR A 141 -5.43 -10.69 -12.41
CA THR A 141 -5.89 -9.31 -12.20
C THR A 141 -4.75 -8.32 -11.96
N GLY A 142 -3.56 -8.79 -11.60
CA GLY A 142 -2.42 -7.96 -11.20
C GLY A 142 -2.66 -7.20 -9.89
N THR A 143 -3.64 -7.62 -9.08
CA THR A 143 -4.02 -6.98 -7.83
C THR A 143 -3.39 -7.70 -6.62
N GLY A 144 -3.45 -7.05 -5.44
CA GLY A 144 -2.84 -7.55 -4.22
C GLY A 144 -1.32 -7.39 -4.19
N GLY A 145 -0.67 -8.17 -3.32
CA GLY A 145 0.77 -8.12 -3.08
C GLY A 145 1.23 -6.92 -2.23
N SER A 146 2.53 -6.78 -2.06
CA SER A 146 3.13 -5.87 -1.08
C SER A 146 3.16 -4.40 -1.49
N ASN A 147 2.99 -4.09 -2.78
CA ASN A 147 3.21 -2.74 -3.33
C ASN A 147 2.21 -1.70 -2.80
N GLY A 148 1.02 -2.11 -2.39
CA GLY A 148 0.00 -1.22 -1.82
C GLY A 148 0.07 -1.09 -0.29
N ALA A 149 0.93 -1.86 0.38
CA ALA A 149 1.01 -1.94 1.84
C ALA A 149 -0.36 -2.13 2.53
N THR A 150 -1.27 -2.86 1.87
CA THR A 150 -2.69 -2.99 2.26
C THR A 150 -2.89 -3.77 3.56
N MET A 151 -1.92 -4.60 3.96
CA MET A 151 -1.85 -5.33 5.24
C MET A 151 -2.01 -4.45 6.51
N ARG A 152 -1.90 -3.13 6.39
CA ARG A 152 -2.09 -2.17 7.50
C ARG A 152 -3.54 -1.73 7.68
N PHE A 153 -4.41 -2.02 6.73
CA PHE A 153 -5.78 -1.54 6.67
C PHE A 153 -6.80 -2.67 6.68
N SER A 154 -7.98 -2.38 7.23
CA SER A 154 -9.15 -3.26 7.12
C SER A 154 -9.67 -3.27 5.66
N PRO A 155 -10.13 -4.41 5.11
CA PRO A 155 -10.38 -5.70 5.78
C PRO A 155 -9.17 -6.63 5.90
N GLU A 156 -8.10 -6.38 5.16
CA GLU A 156 -6.98 -7.34 5.04
C GLU A 156 -6.25 -7.58 6.37
N SER A 157 -6.05 -6.53 7.16
CA SER A 157 -5.43 -6.63 8.49
C SER A 157 -6.17 -7.57 9.44
N ASP A 158 -7.48 -7.76 9.21
CA ASP A 158 -8.41 -8.44 10.13
C ASP A 158 -8.79 -9.84 9.65
N HIS A 159 -8.30 -10.26 8.47
CA HIS A 159 -8.50 -11.62 7.99
C HIS A 159 -7.93 -12.64 9.00
N GLY A 160 -8.67 -13.73 9.28
CA GLY A 160 -8.25 -14.73 10.26
C GLY A 160 -6.89 -15.36 9.96
N ALA A 161 -6.49 -15.47 8.68
CA ALA A 161 -5.16 -15.93 8.28
C ALA A 161 -4.02 -15.02 8.76
N ASN A 162 -4.31 -13.74 9.00
CA ASN A 162 -3.37 -12.71 9.43
C ASN A 162 -3.36 -12.50 10.96
N ALA A 163 -4.04 -13.36 11.73
CA ALA A 163 -4.01 -13.31 13.19
C ALA A 163 -2.58 -13.41 13.73
N GLY A 164 -2.25 -12.57 14.72
CA GLY A 164 -0.91 -12.45 15.30
C GLY A 164 0.06 -11.53 14.55
N LEU A 165 -0.19 -11.22 13.27
CA LEU A 165 0.70 -10.34 12.48
C LEU A 165 0.68 -8.87 12.94
N LYS A 166 -0.28 -8.49 13.79
CA LYS A 166 -0.29 -7.17 14.42
C LYS A 166 0.97 -6.95 15.27
N ALA A 167 1.45 -7.96 16.00
CA ALA A 167 2.67 -7.86 16.81
C ALA A 167 3.89 -7.48 15.96
N ALA A 168 4.04 -8.10 14.78
CA ALA A 168 5.10 -7.76 13.84
C ALA A 168 4.98 -6.34 13.26
N ARG A 169 3.76 -5.83 13.04
CA ARG A 169 3.55 -4.45 12.61
C ARG A 169 3.87 -3.45 13.71
N ASP A 170 3.43 -3.73 14.94
CA ASP A 170 3.69 -2.88 16.09
C ASP A 170 5.19 -2.81 16.42
N PHE A 171 5.92 -3.92 16.24
CA PHE A 171 7.38 -3.97 16.35
C PHE A 171 8.10 -3.05 15.36
N LEU A 172 7.59 -2.94 14.13
CA LEU A 172 8.21 -2.10 13.08
C LEU A 172 7.78 -0.63 13.14
N GLU A 173 6.75 -0.28 13.93
CA GLU A 173 6.21 1.08 14.00
C GLU A 173 7.24 2.12 14.49
N PRO A 174 8.11 1.84 15.48
CA PRO A 174 9.14 2.81 15.92
C PRO A 174 10.23 3.09 14.88
N ILE A 175 10.40 2.22 13.87
CA ILE A 175 11.42 2.32 12.83
C ILE A 175 10.89 3.11 11.61
N LYS A 176 9.57 3.17 11.45
CA LYS A 176 8.88 3.84 10.36
C LYS A 176 9.03 5.36 10.42
#